data_AF-A0A161MCP9-F1
#
_entry.id   AF-A0A161MCP9-F1
#
_cell.length_a   1.000
_cell.length_b   1.000
_cell.length_c   1.000
_cell.angle_alpha   90.00
_cell.angle_beta   90.00
_cell.angle_gamma   90.00
#
_symmetry.space_group_name_H-M   'P 1'
#
loop_
_entity.id
_entity.type
_entity.pdbx_description
1 polymer ?
#
loop_
_entity_poly.entity_id
_entity_poly.type
_entity_poly.pdbx_seq_one_letter_code
_entity_poly.pdbx_strand_id
1 'polypeptide(L)'
;MLPKYRRDLVAKQKILKGELSALQPQSGHCRIEVSRQEIFEESYRLVMKMRAKDLRKRLMVKFRGEEGLDYGGVAREWLYLLSHEMLNPQYGLFQYSTESTYTLQINPDSGVNPEHLSYFHFVGRIIGVAVFHGHYIDGGFTKPFYKMLL
;
A
#
# COMPACT_ATOMS: atom_id res chain seq x y z
N MET A 1 25.94 18.58 -6.17
CA MET A 1 25.66 17.34 -6.95
C MET A 1 25.20 16.24 -6.00
N LEU A 2 24.24 15.39 -6.39
CA LEU A 2 23.79 14.27 -5.54
C LEU A 2 24.85 13.14 -5.48
N PRO A 3 25.01 12.44 -4.34
CA PRO A 3 25.87 11.26 -4.23
C PRO A 3 25.60 10.21 -5.33
N LYS A 4 26.63 9.48 -5.78
CA LYS A 4 26.51 8.48 -6.88
C LYS A 4 25.37 7.49 -6.65
N TYR A 5 25.26 6.92 -5.45
CA TYR A 5 24.19 5.97 -5.11
C TYR A 5 22.77 6.58 -5.25
N ARG A 6 22.59 7.87 -4.95
CA ARG A 6 21.30 8.56 -5.11
C ARG A 6 20.96 8.75 -6.59
N ARG A 7 21.96 9.06 -7.43
CA ARG A 7 21.77 9.18 -8.88
C ARG A 7 21.35 7.85 -9.49
N ASP A 8 22.00 6.77 -9.09
CA ASP A 8 21.66 5.42 -9.56
C ASP A 8 20.25 4.99 -9.12
N LEU A 9 19.85 5.34 -7.89
CA LEU A 9 18.49 5.09 -7.40
C LEU A 9 17.43 5.86 -8.20
N VAL A 10 17.65 7.14 -8.47
CA VAL A 10 16.73 7.97 -9.27
C VAL A 10 16.59 7.41 -10.68
N ALA A 11 17.69 6.95 -11.29
CA ALA A 11 17.67 6.30 -12.60
C ALA A 11 16.86 5.00 -12.57
N LYS A 12 17.10 4.12 -11.58
CA LYS A 12 16.33 2.87 -11.40
C LYS A 12 14.85 3.14 -11.17
N GLN A 13 14.49 4.13 -10.35
CA GLN A 13 13.10 4.53 -10.12
C GLN A 13 12.44 5.04 -11.41
N LYS A 14 13.16 5.80 -12.25
CA LYS A 14 12.64 6.28 -13.53
C LYS A 14 12.36 5.13 -14.49
N ILE A 15 13.27 4.14 -14.56
CA ILE A 15 13.09 2.94 -15.38
C ILE A 15 11.86 2.15 -14.91
N LEU A 16 11.80 1.83 -13.61
CA LEU A 16 10.68 1.08 -13.04
C LEU A 16 9.34 1.79 -13.27
N LYS A 17 9.25 3.10 -13.05
CA LYS A 17 8.03 3.88 -13.33
C LYS A 17 7.61 3.79 -14.80
N GLY A 18 8.57 3.84 -15.74
CA GLY A 18 8.30 3.67 -17.16
C GLY A 18 7.70 2.31 -17.48
N GLU A 19 8.29 1.24 -16.95
CA GLU A 19 7.81 -0.14 -17.15
C GLU A 19 6.41 -0.35 -16.55
N LEU A 20 6.18 0.12 -15.32
CA LEU A 20 4.88 0.01 -14.66
C LEU A 20 3.79 0.80 -15.40
N SER A 21 4.12 1.99 -15.92
CA SER A 21 3.20 2.79 -16.73
C SER A 21 2.81 2.07 -18.03
N ALA A 22 3.74 1.34 -18.66
CA ALA A 22 3.46 0.52 -19.84
C ALA A 22 2.54 -0.67 -19.53
N LEU A 23 2.56 -1.18 -18.29
CA LEU A 23 1.67 -2.25 -17.83
C LEU A 23 0.26 -1.77 -17.44
N GLN A 24 0.04 -0.46 -17.30
CA GLN A 24 -1.25 0.08 -16.94
C GLN A 24 -2.25 -0.05 -18.11
N PRO A 25 -3.41 -0.70 -17.92
CA PRO A 25 -4.44 -0.76 -18.94
C PRO A 25 -4.93 0.64 -19.34
N GLN A 26 -5.11 0.86 -20.65
CA GLN A 26 -5.53 2.15 -21.22
C GLN A 26 -6.99 2.51 -20.90
N SER A 27 -7.81 1.54 -20.49
CA SER A 27 -9.23 1.74 -20.21
C SER A 27 -9.66 1.14 -18.87
N GLY A 28 -10.71 1.75 -18.31
CA GLY A 28 -11.29 1.36 -17.03
C GLY A 28 -10.60 1.98 -15.83
N HIS A 29 -11.25 1.82 -14.68
CA HIS A 29 -10.80 2.38 -13.40
C HIS A 29 -10.83 1.30 -12.32
N CYS A 30 -9.86 1.36 -11.42
CA CYS A 30 -9.90 0.67 -10.14
C CYS A 30 -10.69 1.58 -9.19
N ARG A 31 -11.96 1.26 -8.95
CA ARG A 31 -12.84 2.08 -8.10
C ARG A 31 -12.84 1.56 -6.68
N ILE A 32 -12.46 2.42 -5.75
CA ILE A 32 -12.48 2.16 -4.31
C ILE A 32 -13.40 3.21 -3.69
N GLU A 33 -14.54 2.78 -3.17
CA GLU A 33 -15.46 3.65 -2.43
C GLU A 33 -15.58 3.11 -1.01
N VAL A 34 -15.08 3.87 -0.04
CA VAL A 34 -14.96 3.44 1.36
C VAL A 34 -15.39 4.54 2.32
N SER A 35 -15.76 4.18 3.55
CA SER A 35 -15.87 5.14 4.66
C SER A 35 -14.49 5.42 5.26
N ARG A 36 -14.34 6.56 5.94
CA ARG A 36 -13.13 6.83 6.74
C ARG A 36 -13.08 6.00 8.02
N GLN A 37 -14.25 5.69 8.59
CA GLN A 37 -14.40 5.01 9.87
C GLN A 37 -14.01 3.53 9.80
N GLU A 38 -14.33 2.86 8.69
CA GLU A 38 -13.99 1.45 8.47
C GLU A 38 -13.03 1.28 7.28
N ILE A 39 -12.10 2.21 7.12
CA ILE A 39 -11.21 2.28 5.94
C ILE A 39 -10.45 0.97 5.71
N PHE A 40 -9.99 0.32 6.79
CA PHE A 40 -9.25 -0.95 6.72
C PHE A 40 -10.12 -2.10 6.22
N GLU A 41 -11.22 -2.39 6.92
CA GLU A 41 -12.10 -3.52 6.63
C GLU A 41 -12.85 -3.38 5.30
N GLU A 42 -13.26 -2.17 4.94
CA GLU A 42 -13.89 -1.91 3.64
C GLU A 42 -12.88 -2.05 2.49
N SER A 43 -11.68 -1.49 2.65
CA SER A 43 -10.62 -1.65 1.65
C SER A 43 -10.23 -3.11 1.48
N TYR A 44 -10.10 -3.86 2.58
CA TYR A 44 -9.84 -5.31 2.57
C TYR A 44 -10.88 -6.05 1.72
N ARG A 45 -12.16 -5.89 2.03
CA ARG A 45 -13.26 -6.57 1.31
C ARG A 45 -13.28 -6.24 -0.18
N LEU A 46 -13.02 -4.99 -0.55
CA LEU A 46 -13.01 -4.56 -1.96
C LEU A 46 -11.79 -5.10 -2.69
N VAL A 47 -10.60 -4.82 -2.18
CA VAL A 47 -9.33 -5.15 -2.84
C VAL A 47 -9.17 -6.66 -2.98
N MET A 48 -9.54 -7.43 -1.97
CA MET A 48 -9.40 -8.89 -2.02
C MET A 48 -10.29 -9.53 -3.09
N LYS A 49 -11.44 -8.94 -3.43
CA LYS A 49 -12.32 -9.39 -4.53
C LYS A 49 -11.82 -9.00 -5.92
N MET A 50 -10.92 -8.02 -6.02
CA MET A 50 -10.39 -7.57 -7.32
C MET A 50 -9.36 -8.57 -7.84
N ARG A 51 -9.21 -8.64 -9.17
CA ARG A 51 -8.07 -9.35 -9.78
C ARG A 51 -6.86 -8.43 -9.85
N ALA A 52 -5.65 -8.99 -9.93
CA ALA A 52 -4.42 -8.22 -10.05
C ALA A 52 -4.44 -7.20 -11.21
N LYS A 53 -5.03 -7.56 -12.36
CA LYS A 53 -5.18 -6.65 -13.51
C LYS A 53 -6.10 -5.46 -13.25
N ASP A 54 -7.08 -5.63 -12.36
CA ASP A 54 -8.03 -4.57 -12.04
C ASP A 54 -7.36 -3.51 -11.14
N LEU A 55 -6.44 -3.93 -10.25
CA LEU A 55 -5.64 -3.02 -9.41
C LEU A 55 -4.63 -2.16 -10.19
N ARG A 56 -4.23 -2.57 -11.39
CA ARG A 56 -3.32 -1.82 -12.26
C ARG A 56 -4.01 -0.71 -13.05
N LYS A 57 -5.35 -0.74 -13.16
CA LYS A 57 -6.12 0.33 -13.81
C LYS A 57 -5.99 1.63 -13.03
N ARG A 58 -6.27 2.75 -13.68
CA ARG A 58 -6.26 4.08 -13.05
C ARG A 58 -7.08 4.07 -11.76
N LEU A 59 -6.43 4.41 -10.64
CA LEU A 59 -7.04 4.40 -9.33
C LEU A 59 -8.01 5.58 -9.18
N MET A 60 -9.24 5.28 -8.75
CA MET A 60 -10.30 6.26 -8.53
C MET A 60 -10.89 5.97 -7.14
N VAL A 61 -10.45 6.75 -6.17
CA VAL A 61 -10.89 6.61 -4.78
C VAL A 61 -11.93 7.67 -4.44
N LYS A 62 -12.92 7.28 -3.65
CA LYS A 62 -13.96 8.17 -3.12
C LYS A 62 -14.26 7.79 -1.66
N PHE A 63 -14.34 8.79 -0.79
CA PHE A 63 -14.89 8.60 0.55
C PHE A 63 -16.42 8.75 0.51
N ARG A 64 -17.14 7.81 1.14
CA ARG A 64 -18.61 7.81 1.15
C ARG A 64 -19.12 9.06 1.88
N GLY A 65 -20.07 9.76 1.25
CA GLY A 65 -20.64 11.00 1.78
C GLY A 65 -19.79 12.25 1.55
N GLU A 66 -18.67 12.15 0.83
CA GLU A 66 -17.80 13.28 0.51
C GLU A 66 -17.79 13.58 -1.00
N GLU A 67 -17.85 14.86 -1.36
CA GLU A 67 -17.63 15.32 -2.74
C GLU A 67 -16.13 15.37 -3.04
N GLY A 68 -15.63 14.38 -3.77
CA GLY A 68 -14.24 14.34 -4.21
C GLY A 68 -14.03 15.20 -5.46
N LEU A 69 -13.39 16.36 -5.31
CA LEU A 69 -13.03 17.24 -6.43
C LEU A 69 -11.72 16.82 -7.14
N ASP A 70 -10.78 16.20 -6.42
CA ASP A 70 -9.49 15.72 -6.95
C ASP A 70 -9.24 14.24 -6.61
N TYR A 71 -9.50 13.36 -7.58
CA TYR A 71 -9.28 11.92 -7.44
C TYR A 71 -7.82 11.54 -7.12
N GLY A 72 -6.83 12.34 -7.55
CA GLY A 72 -5.41 12.08 -7.28
C GLY A 72 -5.00 12.45 -5.85
N GLY A 73 -5.61 13.49 -5.27
CA GLY A 73 -5.50 13.82 -3.86
C GLY A 73 -6.12 12.75 -2.96
N VAL A 74 -7.34 12.33 -3.28
CA VAL A 74 -8.09 11.33 -2.49
C VAL A 74 -7.39 9.96 -2.50
N ALA A 75 -6.81 9.54 -3.63
CA ALA A 75 -6.03 8.30 -3.69
C ALA A 75 -4.80 8.31 -2.78
N ARG A 76 -4.09 9.43 -2.70
CA ARG A 76 -2.95 9.61 -1.80
C ARG A 76 -3.40 9.56 -0.33
N GLU A 77 -4.48 10.26 -0.02
CA GLU A 77 -5.04 10.28 1.33
C GLU A 77 -5.52 8.89 1.77
N TRP A 78 -6.22 8.16 0.91
CA TRP A 78 -6.64 6.80 1.19
C TRP A 78 -5.47 5.88 1.49
N LEU A 79 -4.40 5.90 0.69
CA LEU A 79 -3.20 5.09 0.97
C LEU A 79 -2.52 5.50 2.27
N TYR A 80 -2.48 6.79 2.57
CA TYR A 80 -1.92 7.31 3.81
C TYR A 80 -2.70 6.84 5.04
N LEU A 81 -4.01 7.02 5.07
CA LEU A 81 -4.86 6.57 6.18
C LEU A 81 -4.84 5.05 6.32
N LEU A 82 -4.92 4.34 5.20
CA LEU A 82 -4.94 2.90 5.21
C LEU A 82 -3.58 2.31 5.66
N SER A 83 -2.45 2.94 5.31
CA SER A 83 -1.14 2.48 5.80
C SER A 83 -1.01 2.62 7.31
N HIS A 84 -1.61 3.64 7.93
CA HIS A 84 -1.65 3.77 9.39
C HIS A 84 -2.41 2.61 10.04
N GLU A 85 -3.56 2.24 9.48
CA GLU A 85 -4.35 1.13 10.01
C GLU A 85 -3.64 -0.22 9.83
N MET A 86 -3.09 -0.51 8.65
CA MET A 86 -2.37 -1.76 8.39
C MET A 86 -1.17 -1.99 9.30
N LEU A 87 -0.50 -0.90 9.64
CA LEU A 87 0.74 -0.90 10.37
C LEU A 87 0.53 -0.66 11.86
N ASN A 88 -0.72 -0.43 12.29
CA ASN A 88 -1.08 -0.32 13.69
C ASN A 88 -0.90 -1.69 14.37
N PRO A 89 0.01 -1.81 15.36
CA PRO A 89 0.26 -3.07 16.05
C PRO A 89 -0.97 -3.68 16.74
N GLN A 90 -2.01 -2.87 17.00
CA GLN A 90 -3.26 -3.35 17.59
C GLN A 90 -4.01 -4.36 16.70
N TYR A 91 -3.83 -4.30 15.37
CA TYR A 91 -4.39 -5.33 14.47
C TYR A 91 -3.62 -6.65 14.50
N GLY A 92 -2.49 -6.70 15.21
CA GLY A 92 -1.73 -7.92 15.44
C GLY A 92 -0.98 -8.47 14.22
N LEU A 93 -0.97 -7.77 13.08
CA LEU A 93 -0.25 -8.20 11.87
C LEU A 93 1.25 -7.90 11.96
N PHE A 94 1.58 -6.71 12.43
CA PHE A 94 2.96 -6.25 12.59
C PHE A 94 3.19 -5.78 14.02
N GLN A 95 4.46 -5.76 14.42
CA GLN A 95 4.90 -5.22 15.69
C GLN A 95 6.18 -4.40 15.49
N TYR A 96 6.50 -3.53 16.43
CA TYR A 96 7.79 -2.84 16.44
C TYR A 96 8.94 -3.86 16.61
N SER A 97 10.00 -3.69 15.81
CA SER A 97 11.16 -4.60 15.85
C SER A 97 12.05 -4.37 17.07
N THR A 98 12.13 -3.13 17.54
CA THR A 98 12.75 -2.74 18.81
C THR A 98 12.00 -1.54 19.39
N GLU A 99 12.08 -1.30 20.70
CA GLU A 99 11.46 -0.12 21.34
C GLU A 99 12.05 1.21 20.84
N SER A 100 13.29 1.19 20.34
CA SER A 100 14.03 2.38 19.92
C SER A 100 13.91 2.73 18.44
N THR A 101 13.38 1.82 17.61
CA THR A 101 13.19 2.06 16.18
C THR A 101 11.72 1.90 15.84
N TYR A 102 11.12 2.96 15.27
CA TYR A 102 9.76 2.93 14.72
C TYR A 102 9.66 2.06 13.43
N THR A 103 10.46 0.99 13.34
CA THR A 103 10.45 0.05 12.22
C THR A 103 9.70 -1.22 12.58
N LEU A 104 8.90 -1.71 11.63
CA LEU A 104 7.97 -2.81 11.83
C LEU A 104 8.50 -4.14 11.28
N GLN A 105 8.15 -5.21 11.97
CA GLN A 105 8.35 -6.59 11.55
C GLN A 105 7.03 -7.37 11.67
N ILE A 106 6.95 -8.51 10.98
CA ILE A 106 5.79 -9.41 11.11
C ILE A 106 5.66 -9.84 12.57
N ASN A 107 4.45 -9.78 13.11
CA ASN A 107 4.15 -10.34 14.43
C ASN A 107 4.14 -11.88 14.35
N PRO A 108 5.06 -12.58 15.05
CA PRO A 108 5.07 -14.05 15.06
C PRO A 108 3.78 -14.64 15.62
N ASP A 109 3.07 -13.90 16.48
CA ASP A 109 1.81 -14.31 17.10
C ASP A 109 0.58 -13.87 16.29
N SER A 110 0.76 -13.36 15.06
CA SER A 110 -0.35 -12.93 14.20
C SER A 110 -1.40 -14.03 13.96
N GLY A 111 -1.02 -15.31 14.08
CA GLY A 111 -1.91 -16.46 13.94
C GLY A 111 -3.01 -16.57 15.01
N VAL A 112 -2.99 -15.74 16.05
CA VAL A 112 -4.16 -15.54 16.95
C VAL A 112 -5.39 -15.10 16.15
N ASN A 113 -5.19 -14.34 15.06
CA ASN A 113 -6.23 -14.08 14.08
C ASN A 113 -6.18 -15.17 12.98
N PRO A 114 -7.23 -16.02 12.84
CA PRO A 114 -7.24 -17.09 11.83
C PRO A 114 -7.15 -16.56 10.38
N GLU A 115 -7.57 -15.31 10.14
CA GLU A 115 -7.55 -14.68 8.82
C GLU A 115 -6.24 -13.94 8.51
N HIS A 116 -5.23 -14.00 9.40
CA HIS A 116 -4.01 -13.19 9.30
C HIS A 116 -3.27 -13.35 7.96
N LEU A 117 -3.27 -14.54 7.35
CA LEU A 117 -2.66 -14.78 6.04
C LEU A 117 -3.38 -14.00 4.92
N SER A 118 -4.70 -13.93 4.99
CA SER A 118 -5.51 -13.14 4.04
C SER A 118 -5.22 -11.64 4.20
N TYR A 119 -5.08 -11.18 5.45
CA TYR A 119 -4.68 -9.79 5.73
C TYR A 119 -3.24 -9.48 5.27
N PHE A 120 -2.27 -10.38 5.44
CA PHE A 120 -0.93 -10.19 4.89
C PHE A 120 -0.95 -10.12 3.36
N HIS A 121 -1.76 -10.95 2.70
CA HIS A 121 -1.95 -10.88 1.26
C HIS A 121 -2.55 -9.52 0.85
N PHE A 122 -3.57 -9.04 1.58
CA PHE A 122 -4.12 -7.71 1.38
C PHE A 122 -3.08 -6.60 1.53
N VAL A 123 -2.29 -6.60 2.60
CA VAL A 123 -1.21 -5.62 2.83
C VAL A 123 -0.20 -5.66 1.67
N GLY A 124 0.23 -6.86 1.24
CA GLY A 124 1.12 -7.02 0.10
C GLY A 124 0.54 -6.43 -1.21
N ARG A 125 -0.76 -6.63 -1.45
CA ARG A 125 -1.46 -6.03 -2.60
C ARG A 125 -1.46 -4.50 -2.51
N ILE A 126 -1.63 -3.92 -1.33
CA ILE A 126 -1.66 -2.47 -1.17
C ILE A 126 -0.26 -1.85 -1.29
N ILE A 127 0.78 -2.49 -0.74
CA ILE A 127 2.17 -2.09 -0.99
C ILE A 127 2.44 -2.09 -2.51
N GLY A 128 2.00 -3.15 -3.21
CA GLY A 128 2.08 -3.23 -4.66
C GLY A 128 1.33 -2.10 -5.38
N VAL A 129 0.11 -1.77 -4.95
CA VAL A 129 -0.69 -0.65 -5.47
C VAL A 129 0.04 0.68 -5.25
N ALA A 130 0.58 0.93 -4.05
CA ALA A 130 1.32 2.14 -3.75
C ALA A 130 2.54 2.30 -4.67
N VAL A 131 3.34 1.25 -4.84
CA VAL A 131 4.49 1.26 -5.75
C VAL A 131 4.05 1.44 -7.21
N PHE A 132 3.01 0.72 -7.65
CA PHE A 132 2.51 0.77 -9.03
C PHE A 132 2.03 2.16 -9.43
N HIS A 133 1.27 2.82 -8.56
CA HIS A 133 0.70 4.16 -8.82
C HIS A 133 1.61 5.30 -8.35
N GLY A 134 2.81 4.99 -7.84
CA GLY A 134 3.81 5.99 -7.46
C GLY A 134 3.46 6.78 -6.19
N HIS A 135 2.75 6.15 -5.26
CA HIS A 135 2.39 6.69 -3.96
C HIS A 135 3.30 6.14 -2.85
N TYR A 136 3.44 6.90 -1.77
CA TYR A 136 4.15 6.48 -0.58
C TYR A 136 3.15 5.92 0.44
N ILE A 137 3.58 4.88 1.16
CA ILE A 137 2.93 4.44 2.39
C ILE A 137 3.65 5.10 3.56
N ASP A 138 2.89 5.49 4.58
CA ASP A 138 3.49 5.98 5.82
C ASP A 138 3.78 4.81 6.76
N GLY A 139 4.99 4.78 7.32
CA GLY A 139 5.54 3.65 8.07
C GLY A 139 6.66 2.91 7.33
N GLY A 140 7.55 2.28 8.10
CA GLY A 140 8.75 1.64 7.58
C GLY A 140 8.90 0.21 8.11
N PHE A 141 9.23 -0.71 7.21
CA PHE A 141 9.62 -2.06 7.61
C PHE A 141 11.12 -2.12 7.92
N THR A 142 11.54 -3.19 8.60
CA THR A 142 12.96 -3.45 8.79
C THR A 142 13.67 -3.71 7.45
N LYS A 143 15.00 -3.45 7.39
CA LYS A 143 15.79 -3.77 6.19
C LYS A 143 15.70 -5.25 5.76
N PRO A 144 15.73 -6.23 6.68
CA PRO A 144 15.51 -7.64 6.32
C PRO A 144 14.17 -7.89 5.61
N PHE A 145 13.09 -7.23 6.02
CA PHE A 145 11.79 -7.35 5.35
C PHE A 145 11.89 -6.95 3.86
N TYR A 146 12.47 -5.78 3.57
CA TYR A 146 12.67 -5.35 2.17
C TYR A 146 13.59 -6.28 1.38
N LYS A 147 14.58 -6.91 2.04
CA LYS A 147 15.44 -7.92 1.39
C LYS A 147 14.68 -9.20 1.04
N MET A 148 13.67 -9.58 1.81
CA MET A 148 12.84 -10.76 1.51
C MET A 148 11.87 -10.51 0.34
N LEU A 149 11.62 -9.25 -0.04
CA LEU A 149 10.80 -8.89 -1.20
C LEU A 149 11.57 -8.90 -2.52
N LEU A 150 12.91 -8.94 -2.48
CA LEU A 150 13.81 -8.88 -3.64
C LEU A 150 14.38 -10.26 -3.95
#